data_AF-A0A1S4BF40-F1
#
_entry.id   AF-A0A1S4BF40-F1
#
_cell.length_a   1.000
_cell.length_b   1.000
_cell.length_c   1.000
_cell.angle_alpha   90.00
_cell.angle_beta   90.00
_cell.angle_gamma   90.00
#
_symmetry.space_group_name_H-M   'P 1'
#
loop_
_entity.id
_entity.type
_entity.pdbx_description
1 polymer ?
#
loop_
_entity_poly.entity_id
_entity_poly.type
_entity_poly.pdbx_seq_one_letter_code
_entity_poly.pdbx_strand_id
1 'polypeptide(L)'
;MDMKLKLWSWAGGFSAETGLFVFLEMAAAVWVVGGVRDPTMGVDWRLLVVFMVSRVFVVVSVVNKEEIEEIARGLELSNVNFIWVVNFSFDEKISGSDKILPEGYIERVKERGMIVAKWAPQAKILRHSNIGGFLNHCGSNSILESLYFGVPLIAMPVLVDQFIAARYMVELGVGLEVKREENGKVKAEEIAKAIKNLMVEKKGEELRDR
;
A
#
# COMPACT_ATOMS: atom_id res chain seq x y z
N MET A 1 -10.04 -2.93 -34.10
CA MET A 1 -10.53 -4.10 -33.34
C MET A 1 -9.85 -4.05 -31.98
N ASP A 2 -10.63 -3.78 -30.93
CA ASP A 2 -10.15 -3.27 -29.63
C ASP A 2 -9.37 -4.34 -28.83
N MET A 3 -8.17 -3.99 -28.37
CA MET A 3 -7.32 -4.84 -27.53
C MET A 3 -8.03 -5.20 -26.20
N LYS A 4 -8.96 -4.33 -25.75
CA LYS A 4 -9.83 -4.58 -24.59
C LYS A 4 -10.74 -5.80 -24.78
N LEU A 5 -11.29 -5.99 -25.99
CA LEU A 5 -12.21 -7.10 -26.32
C LEU A 5 -11.48 -8.45 -26.41
N LYS A 6 -10.24 -8.46 -26.92
CA LYS A 6 -9.40 -9.68 -26.95
C LYS A 6 -8.98 -10.13 -25.56
N LEU A 7 -8.66 -9.19 -24.67
CA LEU A 7 -8.32 -9.50 -23.27
C LEU A 7 -9.54 -9.90 -22.45
N TRP A 8 -10.73 -9.31 -22.70
CA TRP A 8 -11.97 -9.77 -22.06
C TRP A 8 -12.33 -11.20 -22.47
N SER A 9 -12.14 -11.54 -23.75
CA SER A 9 -12.29 -12.93 -24.24
C SER A 9 -11.24 -13.88 -23.65
N TRP A 10 -10.04 -13.40 -23.31
CA TRP A 10 -8.99 -14.20 -22.67
C TRP A 10 -9.24 -14.37 -21.16
N ALA A 11 -9.67 -13.30 -20.49
CA ALA A 11 -10.02 -13.28 -19.06
C ALA A 11 -11.33 -14.03 -18.75
N GLY A 12 -12.25 -14.16 -19.72
CA GLY A 12 -13.50 -14.91 -19.57
C GLY A 12 -13.33 -16.42 -19.32
N GLY A 13 -12.11 -16.95 -19.45
CA GLY A 13 -11.75 -18.32 -19.06
C GLY A 13 -11.10 -18.44 -17.67
N PHE A 14 -10.87 -17.32 -16.97
CA PHE A 14 -10.20 -17.31 -15.67
C PHE A 14 -11.25 -17.30 -14.55
N SER A 15 -11.20 -18.34 -13.72
CA SER A 15 -11.92 -18.42 -12.44
C SER A 15 -11.73 -17.12 -11.63
N ALA A 16 -12.76 -16.74 -10.87
CA ALA A 16 -12.75 -15.62 -9.90
C ALA A 16 -11.64 -15.71 -8.83
N GLU A 17 -10.84 -16.78 -8.84
CA GLU A 17 -9.69 -17.04 -7.98
C GLU A 17 -8.36 -16.46 -8.51
N THR A 18 -8.37 -15.75 -9.63
CA THR A 18 -7.15 -15.27 -10.27
C THR A 18 -6.83 -13.83 -9.88
N GLY A 19 -5.60 -13.60 -9.44
CA GLY A 19 -5.13 -12.38 -8.79
C GLY A 19 -5.40 -11.06 -9.52
N LEU A 20 -5.64 -11.12 -10.83
CA LEU A 20 -6.05 -9.98 -11.65
C LEU A 20 -7.35 -9.32 -11.14
N PHE A 21 -8.29 -10.10 -10.60
CA PHE A 21 -9.60 -9.57 -10.18
C PHE A 21 -9.49 -8.61 -8.99
N VAL A 22 -8.58 -8.87 -8.05
CA VAL A 22 -8.38 -7.99 -6.89
C VAL A 22 -7.85 -6.63 -7.32
N PHE A 23 -6.84 -6.59 -8.19
CA PHE A 23 -6.31 -5.31 -8.68
C PHE A 23 -7.29 -4.57 -9.60
N LEU A 24 -8.13 -5.30 -10.36
CA LEU A 24 -9.22 -4.70 -11.14
C LEU A 24 -10.33 -4.13 -10.26
N GLU A 25 -10.73 -4.82 -9.18
CA GLU A 25 -11.68 -4.28 -8.19
C GLU A 25 -11.12 -3.01 -7.54
N MET A 26 -9.83 -2.99 -7.21
CA MET A 26 -9.17 -1.79 -6.69
C MET A 26 -9.13 -0.67 -7.72
N ALA A 27 -8.81 -0.98 -8.97
CA ALA A 27 -8.83 -0.02 -10.07
C ALA A 27 -10.22 0.58 -10.28
N ALA A 28 -11.26 -0.24 -10.16
CA ALA A 28 -12.65 0.20 -10.19
C ALA A 28 -13.03 1.04 -8.95
N ALA A 29 -12.51 0.71 -7.76
CA ALA A 29 -12.75 1.49 -6.54
C ALA A 29 -12.10 2.89 -6.60
N VAL A 30 -10.87 2.99 -7.13
CA VAL A 30 -10.21 4.28 -7.45
C VAL A 30 -11.09 5.11 -8.38
N TRP A 31 -11.73 4.48 -9.37
CA TRP A 31 -12.66 5.11 -10.31
C TRP A 31 -13.99 5.58 -9.69
N VAL A 32 -14.42 5.00 -8.58
CA VAL A 32 -15.75 5.25 -7.97
C VAL A 32 -15.67 6.30 -6.85
N VAL A 33 -14.53 6.46 -6.18
CA VAL A 33 -14.38 7.39 -5.05
C VAL A 33 -14.09 8.81 -5.55
N GLY A 34 -15.14 9.60 -5.77
CA GLY A 34 -15.00 11.05 -5.98
C GLY A 34 -16.21 11.78 -6.55
N GLY A 35 -17.21 11.09 -7.11
CA GLY A 35 -18.36 11.76 -7.78
C GLY A 35 -17.99 12.60 -9.01
N VAL A 36 -16.69 12.76 -9.29
CA VAL A 36 -16.13 13.39 -10.48
C VAL A 36 -15.47 12.26 -11.27
N ARG A 37 -16.08 11.92 -12.41
CA ARG A 37 -15.41 11.13 -13.44
C ARG A 37 -14.23 11.97 -13.95
N ASP A 38 -13.00 11.68 -13.51
CA ASP A 38 -11.82 12.12 -14.25
C ASP A 38 -11.44 11.01 -15.24
N PRO A 39 -11.72 11.19 -16.55
CA PRO A 39 -11.38 10.20 -17.58
C PRO A 39 -9.86 10.06 -17.82
N THR A 40 -9.01 10.86 -17.17
CA THR A 40 -7.54 10.78 -17.29
C THR A 40 -6.89 9.89 -16.22
N MET A 41 -7.58 9.63 -15.09
CA MET A 41 -7.15 8.68 -14.05
C MET A 41 -7.51 7.22 -14.38
N GLY A 42 -7.37 6.82 -15.64
CA GLY A 42 -7.42 5.41 -16.02
C GLY A 42 -6.28 4.65 -15.35
N VAL A 43 -6.57 3.55 -14.65
CA VAL A 43 -5.50 2.70 -14.14
C VAL A 43 -4.66 2.20 -15.31
N ASP A 44 -3.36 2.49 -15.30
CA ASP A 44 -2.45 2.01 -16.32
C ASP A 44 -2.41 0.47 -16.24
N TRP A 45 -2.88 -0.18 -17.30
CA TRP A 45 -2.88 -1.64 -17.40
C TRP A 45 -1.47 -2.21 -17.33
N ARG A 46 -0.44 -1.43 -17.67
CA ARG A 46 0.97 -1.83 -17.50
C ARG A 46 1.31 -1.97 -16.02
N LEU A 47 0.81 -1.08 -15.17
CA LEU A 47 0.99 -1.15 -13.73
C LEU A 47 0.32 -2.41 -13.14
N LEU A 48 -0.88 -2.76 -13.64
CA LEU A 48 -1.55 -4.01 -13.23
C LEU A 48 -0.72 -5.24 -13.62
N VAL A 49 -0.12 -5.24 -14.80
CA VAL A 49 0.80 -6.31 -15.22
C VAL A 49 2.01 -6.38 -14.30
N VAL A 50 2.61 -5.24 -13.93
CA VAL A 50 3.70 -5.18 -12.94
C VAL A 50 3.28 -5.84 -11.63
N PHE A 51 2.10 -5.51 -11.08
CA PHE A 51 1.64 -6.09 -9.82
C PHE A 51 1.33 -7.59 -9.88
N MET A 52 1.03 -8.12 -11.06
CA MET A 52 0.83 -9.56 -11.27
C MET A 52 2.14 -10.35 -11.35
N VAL A 53 3.25 -9.72 -11.73
CA VAL A 53 4.53 -10.41 -11.97
C VAL A 53 5.64 -10.02 -10.99
N SER A 54 5.37 -9.10 -10.06
CA SER A 54 6.34 -8.62 -9.09
C SER A 54 5.74 -8.51 -7.70
N ARG A 55 6.61 -8.48 -6.68
CA ARG A 55 6.18 -8.25 -5.30
C ARG A 55 5.66 -6.82 -5.13
N VAL A 56 4.56 -6.68 -4.40
CA VAL A 56 3.88 -5.42 -4.12
C VAL A 56 3.86 -5.17 -2.62
N PHE A 57 4.18 -3.95 -2.22
CA PHE A 57 4.08 -3.48 -0.85
C PHE A 57 2.75 -2.75 -0.62
N VAL A 58 2.07 -3.03 0.49
CA VAL A 58 0.79 -2.36 0.81
C VAL A 58 1.01 -1.35 1.93
N VAL A 59 0.41 -0.18 1.80
CA VAL A 59 0.39 0.84 2.84
C VAL A 59 -1.05 1.24 3.13
N VAL A 60 -1.44 1.22 4.40
CA VAL A 60 -2.73 1.76 4.86
C VAL A 60 -2.46 2.76 5.98
N SER A 61 -2.77 4.03 5.73
CA SER A 61 -2.45 5.12 6.66
C SER A 61 -3.65 6.05 6.90
N VAL A 62 -3.79 6.44 8.17
CA VAL A 62 -4.75 7.42 8.65
C VAL A 62 -3.95 8.45 9.44
N VAL A 63 -3.46 9.48 8.75
CA VAL A 63 -2.38 10.34 9.26
C VAL A 63 -2.53 11.79 8.78
N ASN A 64 -1.87 12.72 9.46
CA ASN A 64 -1.90 14.15 9.11
C ASN A 64 -1.05 14.45 7.86
N LYS A 65 -1.09 15.71 7.39
CA LYS A 65 -0.38 16.12 6.17
C LYS A 65 1.14 15.88 6.23
N GLU A 66 1.80 16.20 7.34
CA GLU A 66 3.25 16.00 7.47
C GLU A 66 3.63 14.52 7.32
N GLU A 67 2.88 13.62 7.96
CA GLU A 67 3.12 12.19 7.84
C GLU A 67 2.80 11.65 6.44
N ILE A 68 1.79 12.19 5.75
CA ILE A 68 1.53 11.83 4.34
C ILE A 68 2.72 12.21 3.46
N GLU A 69 3.31 13.39 3.67
CA GLU A 69 4.49 13.83 2.91
C GLU A 69 5.70 12.91 3.15
N GLU A 70 5.96 12.53 4.40
CA GLU A 70 7.05 11.61 4.75
C GLU A 70 6.83 10.20 4.19
N ILE A 71 5.59 9.67 4.23
CA ILE A 71 5.25 8.38 3.61
C ILE A 71 5.42 8.43 2.09
N ALA A 72 4.92 9.48 1.44
CA ALA A 72 5.06 9.67 0.00
C ALA A 72 6.55 9.66 -0.40
N ARG A 73 7.38 10.45 0.28
CA ARG A 73 8.82 10.49 0.04
C ARG A 73 9.50 9.16 0.37
N GLY A 74 9.08 8.48 1.43
CA GLY A 74 9.60 7.16 1.80
C GLY A 74 9.31 6.09 0.74
N LEU A 75 8.08 6.06 0.22
CA LEU A 75 7.69 5.20 -0.90
C LEU A 75 8.44 5.56 -2.18
N GLU A 76 8.73 6.84 -2.41
CA GLU A 76 9.57 7.29 -3.51
C GLU A 76 11.01 6.75 -3.40
N LEU A 77 11.66 7.00 -2.27
CA LEU A 77 13.02 6.58 -1.98
C LEU A 77 13.19 5.05 -1.90
N SER A 78 12.12 4.33 -1.54
CA SER A 78 12.13 2.87 -1.45
C SER A 78 12.30 2.19 -2.81
N ASN A 79 11.81 2.83 -3.88
CA ASN A 79 11.74 2.31 -5.24
C ASN A 79 11.09 0.91 -5.37
N VAL A 80 10.17 0.55 -4.46
CA VAL A 80 9.39 -0.68 -4.57
C VAL A 80 8.08 -0.42 -5.34
N ASN A 81 7.46 -1.51 -5.81
CA ASN A 81 6.09 -1.48 -6.29
C ASN A 81 5.14 -1.45 -5.09
N PHE A 82 4.13 -0.59 -5.11
CA PHE A 82 3.27 -0.40 -3.95
C PHE A 82 1.82 -0.07 -4.29
N ILE A 83 0.95 -0.38 -3.32
CA ILE A 83 -0.39 0.15 -3.23
C ILE A 83 -0.50 0.95 -1.94
N TRP A 84 -0.91 2.20 -2.04
CA TRP A 84 -1.12 3.07 -0.89
C TRP A 84 -2.58 3.48 -0.77
N VAL A 85 -3.24 2.95 0.25
CA VAL A 85 -4.60 3.33 0.63
C VAL A 85 -4.52 4.49 1.61
N VAL A 86 -4.97 5.66 1.18
CA VAL A 86 -4.90 6.89 1.95
C VAL A 86 -6.28 7.34 2.37
N ASN A 87 -6.49 7.46 3.68
CA ASN A 87 -7.71 8.05 4.20
C ASN A 87 -7.52 9.55 4.49
N PHE A 88 -8.04 10.39 3.60
CA PHE A 88 -7.97 11.84 3.68
C PHE A 88 -9.00 12.48 4.63
N SER A 89 -9.82 11.68 5.33
CA SER A 89 -10.95 12.17 6.15
C SER A 89 -10.58 13.08 7.33
N PHE A 90 -9.30 13.26 7.66
CA PHE A 90 -8.87 14.18 8.72
C PHE A 90 -8.90 15.66 8.32
N ASP A 91 -9.00 15.96 7.02
CA ASP A 91 -9.08 17.33 6.54
C ASP A 91 -10.30 17.51 5.63
N GLU A 92 -11.48 17.66 6.24
CA GLU A 92 -12.76 17.89 5.54
C GLU A 92 -12.73 19.11 4.60
N LYS A 93 -11.73 20.00 4.76
CA LYS A 93 -11.54 21.18 3.91
C LYS A 93 -10.76 20.90 2.62
N ILE A 94 -10.11 19.74 2.50
CA ILE A 94 -9.28 19.39 1.34
C ILE A 94 -9.99 18.30 0.53
N SER A 95 -10.95 18.71 -0.27
CA SER A 95 -11.51 17.88 -1.34
C SER A 95 -10.49 17.77 -2.49
N GLY A 96 -9.83 16.61 -2.59
CA GLY A 96 -8.98 16.21 -3.71
C GLY A 96 -7.64 15.61 -3.27
N SER A 97 -7.29 14.42 -3.79
CA SER A 97 -6.00 13.75 -3.58
C SER A 97 -4.80 14.62 -3.96
N ASP A 98 -4.96 15.45 -4.99
CA ASP A 98 -3.88 16.23 -5.59
C ASP A 98 -3.42 17.40 -4.72
N LYS A 99 -4.24 17.80 -3.73
CA LYS A 99 -3.88 18.88 -2.79
C LYS A 99 -3.15 18.39 -1.54
N ILE A 100 -3.17 17.07 -1.30
CA ILE A 100 -2.63 16.46 -0.07
C ILE A 100 -1.30 15.77 -0.36
N LEU A 101 -1.12 15.23 -1.56
CA LEU A 101 0.13 14.63 -2.00
C LEU A 101 1.14 15.70 -2.45
N PRO A 102 2.46 15.42 -2.34
CA PRO A 102 3.48 16.32 -2.88
C PRO A 102 3.27 16.60 -4.37
N GLU A 103 3.59 17.82 -4.80
CA GLU A 103 3.45 18.22 -6.19
C GLU A 103 4.19 17.25 -7.13
N GLY A 104 3.52 16.82 -8.19
CA GLY A 104 4.05 15.87 -9.18
C GLY A 104 4.26 14.44 -8.68
N TYR A 105 3.83 14.10 -7.45
CA TYR A 105 4.07 12.77 -6.87
C TYR A 105 3.49 11.63 -7.72
N ILE A 106 2.25 11.77 -8.17
CA ILE A 106 1.57 10.77 -9.02
C ILE A 106 2.42 10.46 -10.27
N GLU A 107 2.89 11.50 -10.95
CA GLU A 107 3.68 11.34 -12.17
C GLU A 107 5.02 10.64 -11.93
N ARG A 108 5.65 10.86 -10.76
CA ARG A 108 6.91 10.20 -10.39
C ARG A 108 6.74 8.73 -10.03
N VAL A 109 5.56 8.31 -9.58
CA VAL A 109 5.33 6.93 -9.09
C VAL A 109 4.42 6.09 -9.98
N LYS A 110 3.77 6.67 -11.00
CA LYS A 110 2.73 6.00 -11.82
C LYS A 110 3.10 4.65 -12.42
N GLU A 111 4.37 4.37 -12.64
CA GLU A 111 4.85 3.10 -13.21
C GLU A 111 4.98 1.96 -12.19
N ARG A 112 4.93 2.28 -10.89
CA ARG A 112 5.15 1.33 -9.79
C ARG A 112 4.19 1.48 -8.61
N GLY A 113 3.44 2.56 -8.55
CA GLY A 113 2.60 2.92 -7.41
C GLY A 113 1.14 3.12 -7.80
N MET A 114 0.23 2.52 -7.04
CA MET A 114 -1.20 2.81 -7.12
C MET A 114 -1.67 3.47 -5.82
N ILE A 115 -2.35 4.62 -5.93
CA ILE A 115 -2.91 5.33 -4.77
C ILE A 115 -4.42 5.14 -4.78
N VAL A 116 -4.96 4.70 -3.65
CA VAL A 116 -6.39 4.46 -3.46
C VAL A 116 -6.91 5.37 -2.38
N ALA A 117 -7.93 6.16 -2.69
CA ALA A 117 -8.54 7.07 -1.73
C ALA A 117 -9.59 6.36 -0.86
N LYS A 118 -9.64 6.72 0.43
CA LYS A 118 -10.64 6.34 1.45
C LYS A 118 -10.65 4.88 1.87
N TRP A 119 -10.79 3.94 0.94
CA TRP A 119 -11.02 2.54 1.27
C TRP A 119 -10.58 1.59 0.16
N ALA A 120 -10.10 0.41 0.56
CA ALA A 120 -9.84 -0.71 -0.31
C ALA A 120 -10.16 -2.03 0.41
N PRO A 121 -10.44 -3.13 -0.31
CA PRO A 121 -10.73 -4.43 0.31
C PRO A 121 -9.45 -5.07 0.88
N GLN A 122 -8.95 -4.54 2.01
CA GLN A 122 -7.65 -4.89 2.63
C GLN A 122 -7.42 -6.41 2.71
N ALA A 123 -8.37 -7.17 3.26
CA ALA A 123 -8.24 -8.62 3.36
C ALA A 123 -8.06 -9.31 1.99
N LYS A 124 -8.75 -8.85 0.93
CA LYS A 124 -8.55 -9.39 -0.43
C LYS A 124 -7.17 -9.08 -0.99
N ILE A 125 -6.65 -7.89 -0.69
CA ILE A 125 -5.32 -7.46 -1.10
C ILE A 125 -4.27 -8.32 -0.39
N LEU A 126 -4.33 -8.41 0.94
CA LEU A 126 -3.36 -9.16 1.74
C LEU A 126 -3.35 -10.65 1.41
N ARG A 127 -4.50 -11.22 0.99
CA ARG A 127 -4.58 -12.60 0.52
C ARG A 127 -3.78 -12.87 -0.77
N HIS A 128 -3.46 -11.84 -1.55
CA HIS A 128 -2.81 -12.01 -2.83
C HIS A 128 -1.33 -12.40 -2.67
N SER A 129 -0.87 -13.46 -3.36
CA SER A 129 0.46 -14.05 -3.20
C SER A 129 1.63 -13.10 -3.48
N ASN A 130 1.40 -12.08 -4.31
CA ASN A 130 2.42 -11.08 -4.63
C ASN A 130 2.57 -9.99 -3.55
N ILE A 131 1.71 -9.95 -2.53
CA ILE A 131 1.91 -9.00 -1.43
C ILE A 131 3.08 -9.49 -0.59
N GLY A 132 4.17 -8.73 -0.60
CA GLY A 132 5.40 -9.07 0.10
C GLY A 132 5.56 -8.39 1.46
N GLY A 133 4.71 -7.43 1.78
CA GLY A 133 4.77 -6.70 3.04
C GLY A 133 3.65 -5.67 3.18
N PHE A 134 3.36 -5.30 4.43
CA PHE A 134 2.26 -4.42 4.77
C PHE A 134 2.66 -3.38 5.83
N LEU A 135 2.67 -2.09 5.46
CA LEU A 135 2.77 -0.98 6.42
C LEU A 135 1.40 -0.59 6.95
N ASN A 136 1.27 -0.53 8.27
CA ASN A 136 0.09 0.04 8.91
C ASN A 136 0.39 0.68 10.27
N HIS A 137 -0.61 1.37 10.81
CA HIS A 137 -0.56 2.05 12.11
C HIS A 137 -0.71 1.11 13.32
N CYS A 138 -0.62 -0.20 13.14
CA CYS A 138 -0.79 -1.23 14.19
C CYS A 138 -2.19 -1.33 14.80
N GLY A 139 -3.24 -1.06 14.01
CA GLY A 139 -4.60 -1.40 14.42
C GLY A 139 -4.78 -2.92 14.55
N SER A 140 -5.43 -3.38 15.63
CA SER A 140 -5.52 -4.81 15.98
C SER A 140 -6.08 -5.68 14.85
N ASN A 141 -7.08 -5.20 14.12
CA ASN A 141 -7.66 -5.92 12.98
C ASN A 141 -6.65 -6.08 11.83
N SER A 142 -5.92 -5.00 11.50
CA SER A 142 -4.92 -5.02 10.43
C SER A 142 -3.74 -5.93 10.77
N ILE A 143 -3.32 -5.97 12.04
CA ILE A 143 -2.32 -6.94 12.52
C ILE A 143 -2.85 -8.36 12.32
N LEU A 144 -4.06 -8.65 12.79
CA LEU A 144 -4.63 -9.99 12.71
C LEU A 144 -4.80 -10.47 11.26
N GLU A 145 -5.25 -9.60 10.35
CA GLU A 145 -5.31 -9.93 8.91
C GLU A 145 -3.92 -10.20 8.33
N SER A 146 -2.92 -9.37 8.67
CA SER A 146 -1.52 -9.57 8.22
C SER A 146 -0.99 -10.94 8.64
N LEU A 147 -1.18 -11.29 9.92
CA LEU A 147 -0.77 -12.58 10.46
C LEU A 147 -1.54 -13.75 9.84
N TYR A 148 -2.84 -13.60 9.65
CA TYR A 148 -3.69 -14.63 9.05
C TYR A 148 -3.27 -14.97 7.62
N PHE A 149 -2.86 -13.96 6.84
CA PHE A 149 -2.40 -14.15 5.46
C PHE A 149 -0.88 -14.35 5.33
N GLY A 150 -0.13 -14.40 6.43
CA GLY A 150 1.32 -14.59 6.40
C GLY A 150 2.08 -13.42 5.76
N VAL A 151 1.52 -12.21 5.81
CA VAL A 151 2.15 -11.01 5.27
C VAL A 151 2.93 -10.33 6.39
N PRO A 152 4.26 -10.15 6.28
CA PRO A 152 5.04 -9.49 7.30
C PRO A 152 4.75 -7.99 7.35
N LEU A 153 4.83 -7.44 8.56
CA LEU A 153 4.28 -6.12 8.88
C LEU A 153 5.39 -5.08 9.09
N ILE A 154 5.19 -3.86 8.59
CA ILE A 154 5.95 -2.68 8.99
C ILE A 154 5.05 -1.83 9.89
N ALA A 155 5.39 -1.79 11.16
CA ALA A 155 4.69 -1.07 12.20
C ALA A 155 5.06 0.42 12.16
N MET A 156 4.05 1.27 11.99
CA MET A 156 4.17 2.71 12.13
C MET A 156 3.09 3.23 13.11
N PRO A 157 3.17 2.86 14.39
CA PRO A 157 2.12 3.12 15.39
C PRO A 157 1.88 4.61 15.60
N VAL A 158 0.62 5.03 15.80
CA VAL A 158 0.21 6.42 16.01
C VAL A 158 -0.35 6.66 17.41
N LEU A 159 -1.10 5.70 17.95
CA LEU A 159 -1.72 5.74 19.27
C LEU A 159 -0.91 4.93 20.31
N VAL A 160 -1.10 5.23 21.59
CA VAL A 160 -0.30 4.68 22.71
C VAL A 160 -0.33 3.15 22.76
N ASP A 161 -1.51 2.55 22.62
CA ASP A 161 -1.70 1.09 22.59
C ASP A 161 -1.02 0.41 21.39
N GLN A 162 -0.98 1.12 20.25
CA GLN A 162 -0.35 0.64 19.02
C GLN A 162 1.16 0.48 19.17
N PHE A 163 1.83 1.29 19.99
CA PHE A 163 3.27 1.13 20.25
C PHE A 163 3.59 -0.18 20.97
N ILE A 164 2.70 -0.62 21.87
CA ILE A 164 2.88 -1.91 22.56
C ILE A 164 2.71 -3.04 21.54
N ALA A 165 1.68 -2.98 20.70
CA ALA A 165 1.45 -3.96 19.65
C ALA A 165 2.63 -4.03 18.66
N ALA A 166 3.16 -2.88 18.24
CA ALA A 166 4.34 -2.79 17.37
C ALA A 166 5.55 -3.54 17.95
N ARG A 167 5.87 -3.29 19.22
CA ARG A 167 6.98 -3.98 19.91
C ARG A 167 6.77 -5.48 19.96
N TYR A 168 5.58 -5.95 20.29
CA TYR A 168 5.26 -7.37 20.28
C TYR A 168 5.45 -8.01 18.88
N MET A 169 5.05 -7.33 17.81
CA MET A 169 5.25 -7.84 16.44
C MET A 169 6.73 -7.97 16.07
N VAL A 170 7.55 -7.01 16.50
CA VAL A 170 9.01 -7.07 16.31
C VAL A 170 9.62 -8.21 17.13
N GLU A 171 9.22 -8.37 18.39
CA GLU A 171 9.73 -9.43 19.28
C GLU A 171 9.36 -10.84 18.79
N LEU A 172 8.15 -11.02 18.27
CA LEU A 172 7.72 -12.27 17.64
C LEU A 172 8.45 -12.55 16.31
N GLY A 173 9.15 -11.56 15.76
CA GLY A 173 9.85 -11.66 14.48
C GLY A 173 8.88 -11.85 13.32
N VAL A 174 7.75 -11.15 13.35
CA VAL A 174 6.72 -11.12 12.30
C VAL A 174 6.60 -9.73 11.66
N GLY A 175 7.42 -8.78 12.08
CA GLY A 175 7.45 -7.44 11.52
C GLY A 175 8.66 -6.60 11.93
N LEU A 176 8.72 -5.40 11.37
CA LEU A 176 9.68 -4.34 11.66
C LEU A 176 8.94 -3.10 12.18
N GLU A 177 9.58 -2.27 13.00
CA GLU A 177 9.04 -0.97 13.38
C GLU A 177 9.82 0.15 12.67
N VAL A 178 9.11 1.15 12.15
CA VAL A 178 9.75 2.35 11.59
C VAL A 178 10.35 3.15 12.73
N LYS A 179 11.65 3.46 12.63
CA LYS A 179 12.33 4.26 13.64
C LYS A 179 11.81 5.69 13.65
N ARG A 180 11.59 6.21 14.86
CA ARG A 180 11.22 7.61 15.13
C ARG A 180 12.41 8.37 15.67
N GLU A 181 12.44 9.66 15.39
CA GLU A 181 13.38 10.59 16.02
C GLU A 181 13.02 10.83 17.50
N GLU A 182 13.91 11.50 18.24
CA GLU A 182 13.69 11.83 19.66
C GLU A 182 12.43 12.69 19.89
N ASN A 183 12.05 13.50 18.90
CA ASN A 183 10.82 14.30 18.92
C ASN A 183 9.55 13.48 18.57
N GLY A 184 9.69 12.16 18.36
CA GLY A 184 8.60 11.26 18.01
C GLY A 184 8.21 11.28 16.53
N LYS A 185 8.83 12.10 15.67
CA LYS A 185 8.51 12.16 14.23
C LYS A 185 9.13 10.99 13.47
N VAL A 186 8.45 10.58 12.41
CA VAL A 186 8.96 9.62 11.42
C VAL A 186 9.53 10.39 10.24
N LYS A 187 10.68 9.93 9.72
CA LYS A 187 11.29 10.48 8.51
C LYS A 187 11.19 9.51 7.33
N ALA A 188 11.10 10.07 6.13
CA ALA A 188 11.02 9.36 4.86
C ALA A 188 12.16 8.35 4.70
N GLU A 189 13.37 8.68 5.14
CA GLU A 189 14.53 7.80 5.06
C GLU A 189 14.36 6.53 5.92
N GLU A 190 13.78 6.66 7.11
CA GLU A 190 13.53 5.50 7.98
C GLU A 190 12.36 4.65 7.46
N ILE A 191 11.34 5.27 6.86
CA ILE A 191 10.29 4.55 6.14
C ILE A 191 10.91 3.77 4.96
N ALA A 192 11.66 4.44 4.11
CA ALA A 192 12.28 3.83 2.93
C ALA A 192 13.21 2.68 3.31
N LYS A 193 13.98 2.86 4.39
CA LYS A 193 14.86 1.83 4.95
C LYS A 193 14.08 0.63 5.47
N ALA A 194 13.01 0.83 6.21
CA ALA A 194 12.16 -0.26 6.69
C ALA A 194 11.56 -1.04 5.51
N ILE A 195 11.04 -0.34 4.49
CA ILE A 195 10.49 -0.97 3.29
C ILE A 195 11.57 -1.77 2.55
N LYS A 196 12.75 -1.20 2.31
CA LYS A 196 13.86 -1.91 1.65
C LYS A 196 14.30 -3.14 2.43
N ASN A 197 14.48 -3.00 3.75
CA ASN A 197 14.83 -4.10 4.63
C ASN A 197 13.81 -5.23 4.55
N LEU A 198 12.52 -4.92 4.47
CA LEU A 198 11.47 -5.93 4.38
C LEU A 198 11.32 -6.50 2.98
N MET A 199 11.43 -5.71 1.92
CA MET A 199 11.02 -6.10 0.56
C MET A 199 12.18 -6.54 -0.34
N VAL A 200 13.39 -6.09 -0.06
CA VAL A 200 14.56 -6.24 -0.94
C VAL A 200 15.70 -7.00 -0.26
N GLU A 201 15.99 -6.67 0.98
CA GLU A 201 17.13 -7.26 1.70
C GLU A 201 16.89 -8.72 2.10
N LYS A 202 17.98 -9.48 2.22
CA LYS A 202 17.95 -10.89 2.63
C LYS A 202 17.31 -11.10 4.01
N LYS A 203 17.53 -10.17 4.95
CA LYS A 203 16.89 -10.24 6.27
C LYS A 203 15.36 -10.18 6.18
N GLY A 204 14.83 -9.51 5.16
CA GLY A 204 13.39 -9.50 4.87
C GLY A 204 12.87 -10.81 4.27
N GLU A 205 13.72 -11.63 3.64
CA GLU A 205 13.33 -12.98 3.17
C GLU A 205 12.94 -13.87 4.34
N GLU A 206 13.73 -13.88 5.42
CA GLU A 206 13.44 -14.67 6.63
C GLU A 206 12.10 -14.29 7.28
N LEU A 207 11.68 -13.03 7.16
CA LEU A 207 10.37 -12.56 7.64
C LEU A 207 9.22 -12.96 6.72
N ARG A 208 9.48 -13.10 5.41
CA ARG A 208 8.47 -13.50 4.40
C ARG A 208 8.31 -15.02 4.27
N ASP A 209 9.33 -15.78 4.66
CA ASP A 209 9.36 -17.25 4.55
C ASP A 209 8.87 -17.95 5.84
N ARG A 210 8.47 -17.19 6.86
CA ARG A 210 7.92 -17.68 8.14
C ARG A 210 6.41 -17.90 8.06
#